data_AF-A0A1D6QMI7-F1
#
_entry.id   AF-A0A1D6QMI7-F1
#
_cell.length_a   1.000
_cell.length_b   1.000
_cell.length_c   1.000
_cell.angle_alpha   90.00
_cell.angle_beta   90.00
_cell.angle_gamma   90.00
#
_symmetry.space_group_name_H-M   'P 1'
#
loop_
_entity.id
_entity.type
_entity.pdbx_description
1 polymer ?
#
loop_
_entity_poly.entity_id
_entity_poly.type
_entity_poly.pdbx_seq_one_letter_code
_entity_poly.pdbx_strand_id
1 'polypeptide(L)'
;MESCHGEENFWYKCKNSVSTCWIDFRKQLNGRHFSQLYSVIGDSRTSLEAYAYASYMKGALFSEQDKNIDATIINFKNTRAIYEESGKSGSIENELLCYQCIEEVDPMIDLCSHKLGGSYLQAHELLDTANDLLNEDE
;
A
#
# COMPACT_ATOMS: atom_id res chain seq x y z
N MET A 1 -2.70 28.69 10.10
CA MET A 1 -3.34 27.64 9.30
C MET A 1 -3.40 28.17 7.88
N GLU A 2 -2.37 27.87 7.09
CA GLU A 2 -2.37 28.25 5.67
C GLU A 2 -3.34 27.35 4.92
N SER A 3 -4.18 27.99 4.11
CA SER A 3 -5.18 27.36 3.26
C SER A 3 -4.51 26.42 2.25
N CYS A 4 -4.96 25.16 2.17
CA CYS A 4 -4.54 24.20 1.15
C CYS A 4 -5.17 24.56 -0.21
N HIS A 5 -4.80 25.71 -0.78
CA HIS A 5 -5.21 26.16 -2.12
C HIS A 5 -4.05 26.10 -3.13
N GLY A 6 -3.11 25.16 -2.93
CA GLY A 6 -2.04 24.90 -3.90
C GLY A 6 -2.34 23.61 -4.66
N GLU A 7 -2.36 23.68 -5.99
CA GLU A 7 -2.60 22.60 -6.96
C GLU A 7 -1.57 21.45 -6.92
N GLU A 8 -0.73 21.38 -5.89
CA GLU A 8 0.32 20.37 -5.74
C GLU A 8 -0.22 19.11 -5.05
N ASN A 9 -0.09 17.97 -5.71
CA ASN A 9 -0.54 16.67 -5.21
C ASN A 9 0.15 16.32 -3.87
N PHE A 10 -0.68 15.99 -2.88
CA PHE A 10 -0.29 15.79 -1.50
C PHE A 10 0.75 14.67 -1.29
N TRP A 11 0.73 13.66 -2.18
CA TRP A 11 1.66 12.52 -2.16
C TRP A 11 3.13 12.96 -2.17
N TYR A 12 3.49 13.96 -2.98
CA TYR A 12 4.89 14.40 -3.15
C TYR A 12 5.44 15.12 -1.90
N LYS A 13 4.57 15.87 -1.22
CA LYS A 13 4.91 16.54 0.04
C LYS A 13 5.21 15.54 1.14
N CYS A 14 4.49 14.42 1.17
CA CYS A 14 4.64 13.42 2.21
C CYS A 14 5.79 12.43 1.98
N LYS A 15 6.12 12.12 0.72
CA LYS A 15 7.18 11.13 0.39
C LYS A 15 8.59 11.61 0.74
N ASN A 16 8.90 12.89 0.56
CA ASN A 16 10.29 13.41 0.67
C ASN A 16 10.75 13.79 2.10
N SER A 17 9.98 13.50 3.15
CA SER A 17 10.18 14.12 4.48
C SER A 17 10.74 13.22 5.60
N VAL A 18 11.07 11.93 5.40
CA VAL A 18 11.34 11.03 6.54
C VAL A 18 12.50 10.03 6.29
N SER A 19 13.30 9.68 7.35
CA SER A 19 14.52 8.82 7.33
C SER A 19 14.40 7.40 7.96
N THR A 20 15.13 6.42 7.41
CA THR A 20 14.79 4.99 7.25
C THR A 20 14.58 4.06 8.46
N CYS A 21 14.78 4.46 9.73
CA CYS A 21 14.58 3.56 10.89
C CYS A 21 13.55 4.06 11.93
N TRP A 22 13.30 5.37 11.99
CA TRP A 22 12.16 5.98 12.72
C TRP A 22 10.92 6.14 11.84
N ILE A 23 11.08 5.86 10.55
CA ILE A 23 10.10 5.99 9.49
C ILE A 23 8.87 5.08 9.76
N ASP A 24 9.03 3.84 10.22
CA ASP A 24 7.95 2.84 10.21
C ASP A 24 6.86 3.09 11.24
N PHE A 25 7.25 3.47 12.46
CA PHE A 25 6.31 3.83 13.52
C PHE A 25 5.59 5.14 13.20
N ARG A 26 6.31 6.12 12.60
CA ARG A 26 5.75 7.41 12.19
C ARG A 26 4.89 7.29 10.93
N LYS A 27 5.23 6.40 9.99
CA LYS A 27 4.47 6.11 8.76
C LYS A 27 3.05 5.65 9.10
N GLN A 28 2.93 4.70 10.02
CA GLN A 28 1.65 4.11 10.40
C GLN A 28 0.77 5.07 11.21
N LEU A 29 1.34 5.75 12.21
CA LEU A 29 0.65 6.78 13.00
C LEU A 29 0.22 7.96 12.14
N ASN A 30 1.08 8.42 11.23
CA ASN A 30 0.72 9.49 10.30
C ASN A 30 -0.39 9.04 9.35
N GLY A 31 -0.27 7.92 8.63
CA GLY A 31 -1.32 7.51 7.68
C GLY A 31 -2.71 7.33 8.31
N ARG A 32 -2.78 6.76 9.52
CA ARG A 32 -4.04 6.57 10.24
C ARG A 32 -4.63 7.89 10.73
N HIS A 33 -3.84 8.72 11.42
CA HIS A 33 -4.33 10.02 11.87
C HIS A 33 -4.67 10.92 10.68
N PHE A 34 -3.93 10.79 9.59
CA PHE A 34 -4.11 11.56 8.37
C PHE A 34 -5.45 11.22 7.70
N SER A 35 -5.73 9.94 7.43
CA SER A 35 -7.03 9.55 6.88
C SER A 35 -8.21 9.90 7.81
N GLN A 36 -8.04 9.76 9.12
CA GLN A 36 -9.07 10.13 10.10
C GLN A 36 -9.35 11.64 10.11
N LEU A 37 -8.31 12.49 10.07
CA LEU A 37 -8.47 13.93 10.06
C LEU A 37 -9.23 14.37 8.81
N TYR A 38 -8.79 13.91 7.64
CA TYR A 38 -9.36 14.32 6.36
C TYR A 38 -10.71 13.69 6.06
N SER A 39 -11.04 12.54 6.65
CA SER A 39 -12.40 12.01 6.63
C SER A 39 -13.42 12.92 7.35
N VAL A 40 -12.96 13.80 8.23
CA VAL A 40 -13.82 14.73 8.99
C VAL A 40 -13.82 16.14 8.40
N ILE A 41 -12.70 16.59 7.83
CA ILE A 41 -12.52 17.98 7.38
C ILE A 41 -12.30 18.16 5.88
N GLY A 42 -12.00 17.09 5.15
CA GLY A 42 -11.69 17.13 3.72
C GLY A 42 -12.95 17.01 2.86
N ASP A 43 -12.88 17.55 1.64
CA ASP A 43 -13.85 17.18 0.61
C ASP A 43 -13.69 15.70 0.21
N SER A 44 -14.63 15.18 -0.59
CA SER A 44 -14.66 13.76 -0.96
C SER A 44 -13.37 13.31 -1.67
N ARG A 45 -12.73 14.21 -2.44
CA ARG A 45 -11.50 13.91 -3.15
C ARG A 45 -10.31 13.83 -2.21
N THR A 46 -10.15 14.83 -1.35
CA THR A 46 -9.06 14.90 -0.36
C THR A 46 -9.13 13.71 0.61
N SER A 47 -10.34 13.29 0.98
CA SER A 47 -10.57 12.10 1.82
C SER A 47 -10.10 10.82 1.14
N LEU A 48 -10.34 10.66 -0.17
CA LEU A 48 -9.90 9.51 -0.96
C LEU A 48 -8.38 9.49 -1.12
N GLU A 49 -7.75 10.63 -1.44
CA GLU A 49 -6.30 10.76 -1.54
C GLU A 49 -5.62 10.44 -0.20
N ALA A 50 -6.19 10.90 0.92
CA ALA A 50 -5.72 10.58 2.26
C ALA A 50 -5.82 9.07 2.58
N TYR A 51 -6.90 8.40 2.14
CA TYR A 51 -7.07 6.96 2.29
C TYR A 51 -6.09 6.16 1.42
N ALA A 52 -5.84 6.60 0.18
CA ALA A 52 -4.85 5.98 -0.70
C ALA A 52 -3.44 6.06 -0.10
N TYR A 53 -3.05 7.23 0.41
CA TYR A 53 -1.79 7.40 1.10
C TYR A 53 -1.70 6.51 2.35
N ALA A 54 -2.74 6.46 3.18
CA ALA A 54 -2.76 5.60 4.36
C ALA A 54 -2.62 4.10 3.99
N SER A 55 -3.25 3.68 2.89
CA SER A 55 -3.14 2.32 2.36
C SER A 55 -1.71 2.02 1.91
N TYR A 56 -1.10 2.91 1.12
CA TYR A 56 0.31 2.77 0.69
C TYR A 56 1.24 2.57 1.87
N MET A 57 1.12 3.44 2.89
CA MET A 57 1.97 3.44 4.08
C MET A 57 1.83 2.14 4.89
N LYS A 58 0.61 1.58 4.93
CA LYS A 58 0.34 0.31 5.58
C LYS A 58 0.89 -0.88 4.79
N GLY A 59 0.77 -0.86 3.47
CA GLY A 59 1.37 -1.86 2.58
C GLY A 59 2.90 -1.87 2.68
N ALA A 60 3.53 -0.69 2.63
CA ALA A 60 4.97 -0.54 2.78
C ALA A 60 5.48 -1.11 4.11
N LEU A 61 4.81 -0.80 5.22
CA LEU A 61 5.17 -1.33 6.53
C LEU A 61 5.10 -2.86 6.59
N PHE A 62 4.01 -3.45 6.08
CA PHE A 62 3.86 -4.91 6.08
C PHE A 62 4.90 -5.59 5.17
N SER A 63 5.22 -4.97 4.04
CA SER A 63 6.30 -5.41 3.15
C SER A 63 7.67 -5.37 3.84
N GLU A 64 8.00 -4.29 4.55
CA GLU A 64 9.28 -4.14 5.28
C GLU A 64 9.40 -5.14 6.43
N GLN A 65 8.28 -5.47 7.08
CA GLN A 65 8.24 -6.47 8.16
C GLN A 65 8.24 -7.92 7.65
N ASP A 66 8.13 -8.13 6.33
CA ASP A 66 7.92 -9.44 5.68
C ASP A 66 6.79 -10.24 6.34
N LYS A 67 5.70 -9.55 6.69
CA LYS A 67 4.53 -10.11 7.37
C LYS A 67 3.26 -9.87 6.57
N ASN A 68 2.34 -10.83 6.64
CA ASN A 68 0.98 -10.71 6.10
C ASN A 68 0.97 -10.25 4.64
N ILE A 69 1.54 -11.07 3.77
CA ILE A 69 1.71 -10.79 2.33
C ILE A 69 0.38 -10.44 1.67
N ASP A 70 -0.71 -11.12 2.05
CA ASP A 70 -2.07 -10.80 1.58
C ASP A 70 -2.48 -9.37 1.90
N ALA A 71 -2.30 -8.93 3.15
CA ALA A 71 -2.62 -7.56 3.54
C ALA A 71 -1.73 -6.54 2.83
N THR A 72 -0.45 -6.85 2.59
CA THR A 72 0.44 -6.01 1.77
C THR A 72 -0.13 -5.78 0.38
N ILE A 73 -0.49 -6.87 -0.31
CA ILE A 73 -1.07 -6.82 -1.66
C ILE A 73 -2.37 -6.00 -1.68
N ILE A 74 -3.28 -6.24 -0.74
CA ILE A 74 -4.56 -5.51 -0.64
C ILE A 74 -4.33 -4.00 -0.49
N ASN A 75 -3.40 -3.59 0.39
CA ASN A 75 -3.14 -2.18 0.63
C ASN A 75 -2.52 -1.47 -0.58
N PHE A 76 -1.61 -2.12 -1.31
CA PHE A 76 -1.08 -1.58 -2.55
C PHE A 76 -2.12 -1.53 -3.67
N LYS A 77 -2.97 -2.56 -3.80
CA LYS A 77 -4.09 -2.54 -4.77
C LYS A 77 -5.09 -1.42 -4.49
N ASN A 78 -5.41 -1.15 -3.23
CA ASN A 78 -6.28 -0.03 -2.85
C ASN A 78 -5.67 1.32 -3.24
N THR A 79 -4.35 1.48 -2.99
CA THR A 79 -3.60 2.67 -3.40
C THR A 79 -3.69 2.87 -4.91
N ARG A 80 -3.36 1.82 -5.67
CA ARG A 80 -3.39 1.80 -7.13
C ARG A 80 -4.77 2.18 -7.67
N ALA A 81 -5.82 1.53 -7.20
CA ALA A 81 -7.19 1.76 -7.67
C ALA A 81 -7.66 3.21 -7.46
N ILE A 82 -7.35 3.80 -6.30
CA ILE A 82 -7.78 5.18 -6.01
C ILE A 82 -7.02 6.19 -6.86
N TYR A 83 -5.70 6.01 -7.04
CA TYR A 83 -4.93 6.92 -7.90
C TYR A 83 -5.27 6.75 -9.39
N GLU A 84 -5.62 5.54 -9.84
CA GLU A 84 -6.12 5.30 -11.19
C GLU A 84 -7.44 6.05 -11.46
N GLU A 85 -8.38 6.03 -10.52
CA GLU A 85 -9.64 6.77 -10.63
C GLU A 85 -9.44 8.30 -10.46
N SER A 86 -8.57 8.70 -9.53
CA SER A 86 -8.31 10.13 -9.26
C SER A 86 -7.55 10.82 -10.40
N GLY A 87 -6.71 10.08 -11.14
CA GLY A 87 -6.00 10.59 -12.32
C GLY A 87 -6.94 10.98 -13.46
N LYS A 88 -8.08 10.29 -13.61
CA LYS A 88 -9.07 10.52 -14.69
C LYS A 88 -9.85 11.83 -14.56
N SER A 89 -9.91 12.42 -13.37
CA SER A 89 -10.76 13.56 -13.05
C SER A 89 -9.98 14.81 -12.62
N GLY A 90 -8.65 14.80 -12.78
CA GLY A 90 -7.74 15.87 -12.38
C GLY A 90 -7.16 16.71 -13.52
N SER A 91 -6.26 17.63 -13.16
CA SER A 91 -5.37 18.29 -14.12
C SER A 91 -4.33 17.30 -14.66
N ILE A 92 -3.68 17.65 -15.79
CA ILE A 92 -2.59 16.84 -16.38
C ILE A 92 -1.46 16.59 -15.36
N GLU A 93 -1.15 17.58 -14.53
CA GLU A 93 -0.17 17.44 -13.45
C GLU A 93 -0.64 16.42 -12.41
N ASN A 94 -1.91 16.46 -12.00
CA ASN A 94 -2.46 15.47 -11.09
C ASN A 94 -2.46 14.05 -11.68
N GLU A 95 -2.77 13.92 -12.98
CA GLU A 95 -2.73 12.66 -13.71
C GLU A 95 -1.32 12.07 -13.73
N LEU A 96 -0.30 12.88 -14.04
CA LEU A 96 1.11 12.44 -14.03
C LEU A 96 1.53 11.91 -12.66
N LEU A 97 1.13 12.60 -11.60
CA LEU A 97 1.49 12.24 -10.22
C LEU A 97 0.78 10.94 -9.79
N CYS A 98 -0.47 10.74 -10.22
CA CYS A 98 -1.18 9.48 -10.03
C CYS A 98 -0.48 8.34 -10.78
N TYR A 99 -0.05 8.57 -12.03
CA TYR A 99 0.69 7.60 -12.83
C TYR A 99 1.99 7.18 -12.17
N GLN A 100 2.79 8.12 -11.66
CA GLN A 100 4.04 7.82 -10.95
C GLN A 100 3.80 6.98 -9.70
N CYS A 101 2.71 7.23 -8.96
CA CYS A 101 2.36 6.41 -7.81
C CYS A 101 1.98 4.98 -8.25
N ILE A 102 1.27 4.82 -9.36
CA ILE A 102 0.91 3.51 -9.92
C ILE A 102 2.16 2.73 -10.35
N GLU A 103 3.07 3.37 -11.09
CA GLU A 103 4.34 2.77 -11.51
C GLU A 103 5.21 2.31 -10.34
N GLU A 104 5.09 2.96 -9.18
CA GLU A 104 5.80 2.55 -7.97
C GLU A 104 5.16 1.34 -7.26
N VAL A 105 3.83 1.26 -7.22
CA VAL A 105 3.15 0.19 -6.47
C VAL A 105 2.98 -1.11 -7.27
N ASP A 106 2.90 -1.03 -8.60
CA ASP A 106 2.77 -2.20 -9.48
C ASP A 106 3.89 -3.25 -9.25
N PRO A 107 5.20 -2.91 -9.26
CA PRO A 107 6.24 -3.91 -9.01
C PRO A 107 6.18 -4.49 -7.59
N MET A 108 5.67 -3.72 -6.62
CA MET A 108 5.50 -4.21 -5.25
C MET A 108 4.36 -5.23 -5.15
N ILE A 109 3.26 -5.01 -5.87
CA ILE A 109 2.14 -5.96 -5.97
C ILE A 109 2.61 -7.26 -6.63
N ASP A 110 3.34 -7.16 -7.75
CA ASP A 110 3.83 -8.33 -8.48
C ASP A 110 4.79 -9.15 -7.62
N LEU A 111 5.77 -8.50 -6.99
CA LEU A 111 6.72 -9.16 -6.11
C LEU A 111 6.02 -9.89 -4.96
N CYS A 112 5.07 -9.23 -4.29
CA CYS A 112 4.34 -9.85 -3.19
C CYS A 112 3.46 -11.00 -3.67
N SER A 113 2.85 -10.89 -4.85
CA SER A 113 2.03 -11.96 -5.44
C SER A 113 2.88 -13.19 -5.78
N HIS A 114 4.09 -12.99 -6.31
CA HIS A 114 5.04 -14.06 -6.55
C HIS A 114 5.49 -14.75 -5.25
N LYS A 115 5.83 -13.97 -4.22
CA LYS A 115 6.18 -14.52 -2.89
C LYS A 115 5.05 -15.37 -2.32
N LEU A 116 3.82 -14.86 -2.37
CA LEU A 116 2.64 -15.55 -1.86
C LEU A 116 2.42 -16.90 -2.56
N GLY A 117 2.50 -16.93 -3.90
CA GLY A 117 2.38 -18.16 -4.68
C GLY A 117 3.46 -19.19 -4.33
N GLY A 118 4.71 -18.73 -4.14
CA GLY A 118 5.82 -19.59 -3.69
C GLY A 118 5.60 -20.17 -2.29
N SER A 119 5.09 -19.37 -1.34
CA SER A 119 4.77 -19.83 0.02
C SER A 119 3.66 -20.88 0.03
N TYR A 120 2.63 -20.73 -0.80
CA TYR A 120 1.56 -21.74 -0.92
C TYR A 120 2.07 -23.05 -1.52
N LEU A 121 2.93 -22.97 -2.55
CA LEU A 121 3.55 -24.16 -3.14
C LEU A 121 4.38 -24.93 -2.09
N GLN A 122 5.24 -24.22 -1.34
CA GLN A 122 6.06 -24.83 -0.29
C GLN A 122 5.20 -25.48 0.81
N ALA A 123 4.09 -24.83 1.21
CA ALA A 123 3.19 -25.39 2.21
C ALA A 123 2.51 -26.68 1.72
N HIS A 124 2.18 -26.77 0.43
CA HIS A 124 1.62 -27.96 -0.18
C HIS A 124 2.62 -29.12 -0.19
N GLU A 125 3.88 -28.87 -0.60
CA GLU A 125 4.94 -29.88 -0.61
C GLU A 125 5.22 -30.45 0.79
N LEU A 126 5.21 -29.59 1.82
CA LEU A 126 5.35 -30.01 3.22
C LEU A 126 4.16 -30.84 3.70
N LEU A 127 2.95 -30.54 3.23
CA LEU A 127 1.76 -31.30 3.57
C LEU A 127 1.78 -32.69 2.89
N ASP A 128 2.19 -32.75 1.63
CA ASP A 128 2.31 -34.01 0.88
C ASP A 128 3.34 -34.93 1.55
N THR A 129 4.53 -34.42 1.87
CA THR A 129 5.56 -35.21 2.58
C THR A 129 5.11 -35.64 3.98
N ALA A 130 4.37 -34.81 4.72
CA ALA A 130 3.81 -35.21 6.01
C ALA A 130 2.77 -36.32 5.88
N ASN A 131 1.93 -36.29 4.82
CA ASN A 131 0.96 -37.34 4.55
C ASN A 131 1.64 -38.65 4.15
N ASP A 132 2.68 -38.60 3.32
CA ASP A 132 3.45 -39.79 2.93
C ASP A 132 4.06 -40.48 4.16
N LEU A 133 4.64 -39.71 5.09
CA LEU A 133 5.18 -40.24 6.35
C LEU A 133 4.12 -40.85 7.27
N LEU A 134 2.87 -40.41 7.20
CA LEU A 134 1.78 -40.96 8.00
C LEU A 134 1.16 -42.22 7.39
N ASN A 135 1.37 -42.46 6.09
CA ASN A 135 0.81 -43.60 5.36
C ASN A 135 1.79 -44.78 5.24
N GLU A 136 3.05 -44.65 5.65
CA GLU A 136 4.02 -45.77 5.66
C GLU A 136 3.92 -46.71 6.89
N ASP A 137 3.01 -46.43 7.84
CA ASP A 137 2.79 -47.23 9.06
C ASP A 137 1.59 -48.23 8.98
N GLU A 138 0.94 -48.41 7.82
CA GLU A 138 -0.09 -49.46 7.55
C GLU A 138 0.44 -50.63 6.71
#